data_AF-A0AAX2TM39-F1
#
_entry.id   AF-A0AAX2TM39-F1
#
_cell.length_a   1.000
_cell.length_b   1.000
_cell.length_c   1.000
_cell.angle_alpha   90.00
_cell.angle_beta   90.00
_cell.angle_gamma   90.00
#
_symmetry.space_group_name_H-M   'P 1'
#
loop_
_entity.id
_entity.type
_entity.pdbx_description
1 polymer ?
#
loop_
_entity_poly.entity_id
_entity_poly.type
_entity_poly.pdbx_seq_one_letter_code
_entity_poly.pdbx_strand_id
1 'polypeptide(L)' 'VFLSTRIIVMAANPGRIFRTMTIDAAQPRDVGFRDSPQFAAYCRELSAWLAEASLPQRTGGAA' A
#
# COMPACT_ATOMS: atom_id res chain seq x y z
N VAL A 1 -5.33 5.91 -2.38
CA VAL A 1 -4.80 5.69 -3.75
C VAL A 1 -4.95 6.93 -4.61
N PHE A 2 -6.19 7.33 -4.95
CA PHE A 2 -6.44 8.37 -5.97
C PHE A 2 -5.71 9.70 -5.74
N LEU A 3 -5.87 10.34 -4.59
CA LEU A 3 -5.22 11.62 -4.26
C LEU A 3 -3.85 11.47 -3.59
N SER A 4 -3.41 10.24 -3.36
CA SER A 4 -2.16 9.96 -2.63
C SER A 4 -0.97 10.00 -3.59
N THR A 5 0.10 10.69 -3.23
CA THR A 5 1.40 10.57 -3.90
C THR A 5 2.22 9.42 -3.32
N ARG A 6 2.01 9.13 -2.04
CA ARG A 6 2.68 8.06 -1.30
C ARG A 6 1.73 7.39 -0.33
N ILE A 7 1.86 6.07 -0.19
CA ILE A 7 1.07 5.26 0.73
C ILE A 7 2.03 4.39 1.54
N ILE A 8 1.88 4.42 2.85
CA ILE A 8 2.68 3.63 3.79
C ILE A 8 1.75 2.60 4.43
N VAL A 9 2.11 1.32 4.32
CA VAL A 9 1.41 0.22 4.99
C VAL A 9 2.17 -0.10 6.27
N MET A 10 1.46 -0.12 7.39
CA MET A 10 2.01 -0.44 8.71
C MET A 10 1.92 -1.94 8.96
N ALA A 11 2.92 -2.51 9.64
CA ALA A 11 2.86 -3.90 10.09
C ALA A 11 1.93 -4.03 11.32
N ALA A 12 1.44 -5.24 11.61
CA ALA A 12 0.63 -5.52 12.80
C ALA A 12 1.30 -5.13 14.14
N ASN A 13 2.64 -5.06 14.17
CA ASN A 13 3.38 -4.57 15.32
C ASN A 13 3.51 -3.04 15.26
N PRO A 14 3.00 -2.28 16.24
CA PRO A 14 3.04 -0.83 16.21
C PRO A 14 4.46 -0.29 16.07
N GLY A 15 4.60 0.81 15.34
CA GLY A 15 5.89 1.48 15.09
C GLY A 15 6.72 0.89 13.93
N ARG A 16 6.22 -0.11 13.19
CA ARG A 16 6.93 -0.71 12.04
C ARG A 16 6.21 -0.44 10.72
N ILE A 17 6.97 0.05 9.74
CA ILE A 17 6.53 0.15 8.35
C ILE A 17 6.70 -1.23 7.69
N PHE A 18 5.63 -1.73 7.08
CA PHE A 18 5.66 -2.97 6.31
C PHE A 18 6.18 -2.72 4.90
N ARG A 19 5.51 -1.83 4.15
CA ARG A 19 5.87 -1.46 2.77
C ARG A 19 5.47 -0.02 2.49
N THR A 20 6.07 0.55 1.46
CA THR A 20 5.75 1.88 0.96
C THR A 20 5.52 1.82 -0.54
N MET A 21 4.45 2.41 -1.02
CA MET A 21 4.15 2.57 -2.43
C MET A 21 4.22 4.05 -2.80
N THR A 22 4.96 4.33 -3.87
CA THR A 22 4.89 5.62 -4.57
C THR A 22 3.86 5.48 -5.68
N ILE A 23 2.93 6.43 -5.78
CA ILE A 23 1.99 6.45 -6.91
C ILE A 23 2.60 7.32 -8.00
N ASP A 24 3.18 6.66 -9.00
CA ASP A 24 3.76 7.30 -10.17
C ASP A 24 2.68 7.60 -11.22
N ALA A 25 1.92 8.65 -10.96
CA ALA A 25 0.93 9.18 -11.88
C ALA A 25 0.90 10.71 -11.76
N ALA A 26 1.03 11.38 -12.90
CA ALA A 26 1.06 12.83 -13.01
C ALA A 26 -0.24 13.48 -12.49
N GLN A 27 -0.13 14.72 -12.03
CA GLN A 27 -1.24 15.54 -11.55
C GLN A 27 -1.58 16.60 -12.61
N PRO A 28 -2.88 16.94 -12.84
CA PRO A 28 -4.09 16.48 -12.15
C PRO A 28 -4.57 15.08 -12.55
N ARG A 29 -4.86 14.23 -11.56
CA ARG A 29 -5.57 12.96 -11.76
C ARG A 29 -7.06 13.23 -11.89
N ASP A 30 -7.63 12.79 -13.00
CA ASP A 30 -9.05 12.94 -13.30
C ASP A 30 -9.81 11.61 -13.10
N VAL A 31 -11.07 11.59 -13.49
CA VAL A 31 -11.91 10.39 -13.41
C VAL A 31 -11.36 9.27 -14.32
N GLY A 32 -10.77 9.61 -15.46
CA GLY A 32 -10.15 8.64 -16.38
C GLY A 32 -9.01 7.86 -15.74
N PHE A 33 -8.23 8.50 -14.85
CA PHE A 33 -7.23 7.77 -14.07
C PHE A 33 -7.87 6.74 -13.13
N ARG A 34 -9.02 7.06 -12.52
CA ARG A 34 -9.72 6.15 -11.59
C ARG A 34 -10.20 4.87 -12.27
N ASP A 35 -10.55 4.96 -13.54
CA ASP A 35 -10.99 3.81 -14.36
C ASP A 35 -9.82 3.11 -15.05
N SER A 36 -8.59 3.62 -14.89
CA SER A 36 -7.41 3.06 -15.55
C SER A 36 -6.99 1.69 -14.96
N PRO A 37 -6.39 0.81 -15.79
CA PRO A 37 -5.77 -0.42 -15.32
C PRO A 37 -4.67 -0.19 -14.27
N GLN A 38 -3.94 0.93 -14.37
CA GLN A 38 -2.87 1.29 -13.44
C GLN A 38 -3.44 1.58 -12.03
N PHE A 39 -4.52 2.35 -11.94
CA PHE A 39 -5.20 2.60 -10.66
C PHE A 39 -5.71 1.31 -10.03
N ALA A 40 -6.31 0.43 -10.85
CA ALA A 40 -6.78 -0.87 -10.39
C ALA A 40 -5.62 -1.76 -9.89
N ALA A 41 -4.45 -1.69 -10.55
CA ALA A 41 -3.25 -2.41 -10.11
C ALA A 41 -2.76 -1.93 -8.73
N TYR A 42 -2.67 -0.62 -8.51
CA TYR A 42 -2.31 -0.07 -7.19
C TYR A 42 -3.28 -0.50 -6.09
N CYS A 43 -4.58 -0.54 -6.38
CA CYS A 43 -5.58 -1.01 -5.42
C CYS A 43 -5.39 -2.49 -5.07
N ARG A 44 -5.14 -3.34 -6.07
CA ARG A 44 -4.90 -4.78 -5.86
C ARG A 44 -3.63 -5.02 -5.04
N GLU A 45 -2.54 -4.36 -5.38
CA GLU A 45 -1.26 -4.50 -4.68
C GLU A 45 -1.36 -4.06 -3.21
N LEU A 46 -1.98 -2.91 -2.94
CA LEU A 46 -2.22 -2.48 -1.57
C LEU A 46 -3.10 -3.44 -0.77
N SER A 47 -4.14 -3.98 -1.41
CA SER A 47 -5.03 -4.93 -0.74
C SER A 47 -4.28 -6.20 -0.35
N ALA A 48 -3.39 -6.70 -1.21
CA ALA A 48 -2.51 -7.84 -0.92
C ALA A 48 -1.55 -7.50 0.23
N TRP A 49 -0.88 -6.36 0.19
CA TRP A 49 0.04 -5.94 1.25
C TRP A 49 -0.65 -5.76 2.60
N LEU A 50 -1.87 -5.22 2.61
CA LEU A 50 -2.67 -5.09 3.82
C LEU A 50 -3.04 -6.46 4.40
N ALA A 51 -3.42 -7.42 3.55
CA ALA A 51 -3.70 -8.78 3.99
C ALA A 51 -2.45 -9.44 4.59
N GLU A 52 -1.29 -9.32 3.93
CA GLU A 52 0.00 -9.83 4.45
C GLU A 52 0.42 -9.15 5.76
N ALA A 53 0.30 -7.83 5.84
CA ALA A 53 0.68 -7.04 7.01
C ALA A 53 -0.18 -7.33 8.24
N SER A 54 -1.43 -7.76 8.03
CA SER A 54 -2.39 -8.09 9.08
C SER A 54 -2.15 -9.46 9.72
N LEU A 55 -1.37 -10.33 9.08
CA LEU A 55 -1.01 -11.61 9.67
C LEU A 55 -0.01 -11.39 10.81
N PRO A 56 -0.18 -12.07 11.96
CA PRO A 56 0.79 -12.05 13.04
C PRO A 56 2.16 -12.47 12.52
N GLN A 57 3.05 -11.50 12.42
CA GLN A 57 4.42 -11.76 12.04
C GLN A 57 5.02 -12.45 13.26
N ARG A 58 5.42 -13.72 13.13
CA ARG A 58 6.14 -14.42 14.19
C ARG A 58 7.41 -13.62 14.46
N THR A 59 7.38 -12.75 15.46
CA THR A 59 8.57 -12.14 16.02
C THR A 59 9.41 -13.30 16.52
N GLY A 60 10.44 -13.67 15.77
CA GLY A 60 11.48 -14.52 16.29
C GLY A 60 12.06 -13.81 17.51
N GLY A 61 11.78 -14.33 18.69
CA GLY A 61 12.54 -14.00 19.88
C GLY A 61 13.98 -14.41 19.60
N ALA A 62 14.83 -13.43 19.34
CA ALA A 62 16.27 -13.59 19.44
C ALA A 62 16.67 -13.10 20.83
N ALA A 63 17.44 -13.99 21.48
CA ALA A 63 17.96 -13.95 22.84
C ALA A 63 18.74 -12.68 23.21
#